data_AF-A0A9W9WA65-F1
#
_entry.id   AF-A0A9W9WA65-F1
#
_cell.length_a   1.000
_cell.length_b   1.000
_cell.length_c   1.000
_cell.angle_alpha   90.00
_cell.angle_beta   90.00
_cell.angle_gamma   90.00
#
_symmetry.space_group_name_H-M   'P 1'
#
loop_
_entity.id
_entity.type
_entity.pdbx_description
1 polymer ?
#
loop_
_entity_poly.entity_id
_entity_poly.type
_entity_poly.pdbx_seq_one_letter_code
_entity_poly.pdbx_strand_id
1 'polypeptide(L)'
;MPAVYSKIFVWGLGLASLSTAAPLENTVPASEVSTQDKLQMNPACDLFYEVQSGDTCWDIINRNENNFTIKQLLCWNPDINPRCTNLIPGRDICVGVAYPAVC
;
A
#
# COMPACT_ATOMS: atom_id res chain seq x y z
N MET A 1 18.91 7.49 -15.25
CA MET A 1 20.27 6.90 -15.27
C MET A 1 21.06 7.53 -14.12
N PRO A 2 21.61 6.76 -13.15
CA PRO A 2 22.25 7.32 -11.97
C PRO A 2 23.73 7.65 -12.26
N ALA A 3 24.22 8.76 -11.69
CA ALA A 3 25.65 9.07 -11.62
C ALA A 3 25.98 9.82 -10.30
N VAL A 4 26.58 9.03 -9.40
CA VAL A 4 27.63 9.30 -8.40
C VAL A 4 28.18 10.74 -8.29
N TYR A 5 28.32 11.25 -7.05
CA TYR A 5 29.48 12.06 -6.59
C TYR A 5 29.40 12.28 -5.05
N SER A 6 30.44 12.39 -4.22
CA SER A 6 31.80 11.86 -4.13
C SER A 6 32.45 12.57 -2.91
N LYS A 7 32.91 11.78 -1.91
CA LYS A 7 34.00 12.06 -0.94
C LYS A 7 33.75 13.26 0.00
N ILE A 8 34.21 13.30 1.24
CA ILE A 8 35.54 13.67 1.81
C ILE A 8 35.25 13.84 3.34
N PHE A 9 36.10 13.66 4.35
CA PHE A 9 37.48 13.19 4.58
C PHE A 9 37.58 13.01 6.11
N VAL A 10 38.29 11.98 6.59
CA VAL A 10 38.48 11.67 8.03
C VAL A 10 39.72 12.39 8.54
N TRP A 11 39.66 13.08 9.70
CA TRP A 11 40.81 13.25 10.60
C TRP A 11 40.31 13.38 12.06
N GLY A 12 40.77 12.49 12.95
CA GLY A 12 40.61 12.66 14.39
C GLY A 12 40.49 11.36 15.16
N LEU A 13 41.63 10.80 15.57
CA LEU A 13 41.72 9.74 16.57
C LEU A 13 41.52 10.35 17.96
N GLY A 14 40.51 9.89 18.70
CA GLY A 14 40.27 10.25 20.10
C GLY A 14 39.36 9.22 20.76
N LEU A 15 39.93 8.44 21.68
CA LEU A 15 39.29 7.34 22.41
C LEU A 15 38.48 7.88 23.60
N ALA A 16 37.19 7.54 23.68
CA ALA A 16 36.45 7.37 24.94
C ALA A 16 35.07 6.72 24.66
N SER A 17 34.91 5.48 25.10
CA SER A 17 33.65 4.76 25.36
C SER A 17 33.03 5.29 26.68
N LEU A 18 31.73 5.28 27.04
CA LEU A 18 30.51 4.55 26.64
C LEU A 18 29.27 5.30 27.24
N SER A 19 28.15 5.40 26.47
CA SER A 19 26.68 5.40 26.76
C SER A 19 26.07 5.94 28.09
N THR A 20 24.88 6.57 28.23
CA THR A 20 23.59 6.64 27.45
C THR A 20 22.74 7.81 28.01
N ALA A 21 22.01 8.56 27.16
CA ALA A 21 20.55 8.87 27.24
C ALA A 21 20.14 10.08 26.36
N ALA A 22 19.06 9.91 25.58
CA ALA A 22 18.52 10.85 24.57
C ALA A 22 17.68 12.01 25.16
N PRO A 23 17.28 13.01 24.35
CA PRO A 23 15.99 12.89 23.67
C PRO A 23 16.02 13.27 22.17
N LEU A 24 15.65 12.28 21.36
CA LEU A 24 14.90 12.32 20.09
C LEU A 24 14.93 13.60 19.23
N GLU A 25 16.00 13.79 18.47
CA GLU A 25 15.90 14.26 17.08
C GLU A 25 16.05 13.06 16.16
N ASN A 26 14.98 12.28 16.03
CA ASN A 26 14.96 11.23 15.01
C ASN A 26 14.63 11.89 13.68
N THR A 27 15.69 12.21 12.94
CA THR A 27 15.70 12.27 11.49
C THR A 27 14.99 11.03 10.96
N VAL A 28 13.78 11.19 10.43
CA VAL A 28 13.11 10.15 9.63
C VAL A 28 13.33 10.52 8.17
N PRO A 29 13.94 9.62 7.37
CA PRO A 29 14.19 9.86 5.95
C PRO A 29 12.87 9.96 5.16
N ALA A 30 12.92 10.74 4.08
CA ALA A 30 11.85 10.92 3.13
C ALA A 30 11.26 9.58 2.64
N SER A 31 10.09 9.24 3.17
CA SER A 31 9.10 8.35 2.56
C SER A 31 7.72 8.72 3.09
N GLU A 32 7.41 10.01 3.06
CA GLU A 32 6.03 10.48 3.08
C GLU A 32 5.52 10.46 1.63
N VAL A 33 5.30 9.26 1.10
CA VAL A 33 4.41 9.12 -0.05
C VAL A 33 2.99 9.26 0.50
N SER A 34 2.37 10.36 0.11
CA SER A 34 1.07 10.84 0.57
C SER A 34 0.03 9.71 0.62
N THR A 35 -0.45 9.48 1.83
CA THR A 35 -1.46 8.51 2.23
C THR A 35 -2.88 8.94 1.79
N GLN A 36 -3.05 9.40 0.55
CA GLN A 36 -4.31 9.99 0.09
C GLN A 36 -5.08 9.19 -0.98
N ASP A 37 -4.58 8.04 -1.45
CA ASP A 37 -5.35 7.16 -2.35
C ASP A 37 -5.82 5.84 -1.70
N LYS A 38 -5.36 5.54 -0.47
CA LYS A 38 -5.74 4.33 0.29
C LYS A 38 -6.88 4.52 1.30
N LEU A 39 -7.45 5.72 1.43
CA LEU A 39 -8.36 6.06 2.54
C LEU A 39 -9.74 5.38 2.47
N GLN A 40 -10.04 4.69 1.38
CA GLN A 40 -11.35 4.07 1.20
C GLN A 40 -11.28 2.55 0.99
N MET A 41 -10.10 1.93 0.97
CA MET A 41 -10.02 0.46 0.93
C MET A 41 -10.06 -0.14 2.35
N ASN A 42 -10.70 -1.31 2.51
CA ASN A 42 -10.80 -1.98 3.81
C ASN A 42 -9.40 -2.20 4.45
N PRO A 43 -9.16 -1.77 5.70
CA PRO A 43 -7.88 -1.97 6.38
C PRO A 43 -7.54 -3.45 6.63
N ALA A 44 -8.54 -4.33 6.63
CA ALA A 44 -8.35 -5.77 6.78
C ALA A 44 -7.97 -6.48 5.46
N CYS A 45 -7.72 -5.74 4.38
CA CYS A 45 -7.38 -6.31 3.10
C CYS A 45 -6.04 -7.04 3.13
N ASP A 46 -6.08 -8.32 2.76
CA ASP A 46 -4.92 -9.23 2.73
C ASP A 46 -4.55 -9.63 1.30
N LEU A 47 -5.51 -9.58 0.38
CA LEU A 47 -5.33 -9.91 -1.03
C LEU A 47 -5.69 -8.72 -1.91
N PHE A 48 -4.77 -8.34 -2.79
CA PHE A 48 -4.93 -7.25 -3.75
C PHE A 48 -5.01 -7.78 -5.18
N TYR A 49 -5.74 -7.06 -6.01
CA TYR A 49 -5.86 -7.28 -7.44
C TYR A 49 -5.61 -5.98 -8.19
N GLU A 50 -4.66 -5.98 -9.11
CA GLU A 50 -4.46 -4.85 -10.02
C GLU A 50 -5.51 -4.91 -11.13
N VAL A 51 -6.36 -3.88 -11.19
CA VAL A 51 -7.41 -3.76 -12.20
C VAL A 51 -6.78 -3.67 -13.59
N GLN A 52 -7.18 -4.55 -14.51
CA GLN A 52 -6.73 -4.48 -15.90
C GLN A 52 -7.70 -3.63 -16.75
N SER A 53 -7.19 -3.13 -17.87
CA SER A 53 -8.00 -2.36 -18.81
C SER A 53 -9.12 -3.21 -19.40
N GLY A 54 -10.36 -2.77 -19.23
CA GLY A 54 -11.56 -3.46 -19.72
C GLY A 54 -12.15 -4.46 -18.74
N ASP A 55 -11.59 -4.60 -17.53
CA ASP A 55 -12.17 -5.47 -16.51
C ASP A 55 -13.53 -4.97 -16.01
N THR A 56 -14.42 -5.91 -15.74
CA THR A 56 -15.62 -5.69 -14.93
C THR A 56 -15.46 -6.35 -13.57
N CYS A 57 -16.30 -5.98 -12.59
CA CYS A 57 -16.31 -6.70 -11.30
C CYS A 57 -16.55 -8.21 -11.47
N TRP A 58 -17.36 -8.62 -12.45
CA TRP A 58 -17.59 -10.04 -12.72
C TRP A 58 -16.35 -10.74 -13.26
N ASP A 59 -15.58 -10.07 -14.12
CA ASP A 59 -14.31 -10.62 -14.61
C ASP A 59 -13.30 -10.79 -13.47
N ILE A 60 -13.23 -9.80 -12.58
CA ILE A 60 -12.37 -9.84 -11.38
C ILE A 60 -12.78 -11.02 -10.49
N ILE A 61 -14.07 -11.15 -10.16
CA ILE A 61 -14.59 -12.27 -9.36
C ILE A 61 -14.26 -13.62 -10.02
N ASN A 62 -14.49 -13.75 -11.33
CA ASN A 62 -14.21 -14.97 -12.09
C ASN A 62 -12.71 -15.32 -12.09
N ARG A 63 -11.83 -14.32 -12.25
CA ARG A 63 -10.36 -14.50 -12.21
C ARG A 63 -9.88 -14.91 -10.83
N ASN A 64 -10.59 -14.51 -9.79
CA ASN A 64 -10.38 -14.94 -8.42
C ASN A 64 -11.19 -16.20 -8.05
N GLU A 65 -11.48 -17.06 -9.03
CA GLU A 65 -12.14 -18.37 -8.88
C GLU A 65 -13.50 -18.32 -8.16
N ASN A 66 -14.20 -17.19 -8.20
CA ASN A 66 -15.44 -16.97 -7.45
C ASN A 66 -15.31 -17.13 -5.93
N ASN A 67 -14.13 -16.86 -5.36
CA ASN A 67 -13.88 -16.91 -3.91
C ASN A 67 -14.72 -15.89 -3.11
N PHE A 68 -15.27 -14.88 -3.76
CA PHE A 68 -16.10 -13.84 -3.15
C PHE A 68 -17.21 -13.39 -4.09
N THR A 69 -18.19 -12.69 -3.51
CA THR A 69 -19.34 -12.11 -4.21
C THR A 69 -19.13 -10.64 -4.54
N ILE A 70 -19.91 -10.10 -5.47
CA ILE A 70 -19.91 -8.66 -5.77
C ILE A 70 -20.20 -7.82 -4.53
N LYS A 71 -21.06 -8.31 -3.62
CA LYS A 71 -21.37 -7.61 -2.36
C LYS A 71 -20.13 -7.47 -1.48
N GLN A 72 -19.30 -8.52 -1.40
CA GLN A 72 -18.04 -8.49 -0.66
C GLN A 72 -17.02 -7.57 -1.33
N LEU A 73 -16.91 -7.62 -2.66
CA LEU A 73 -16.02 -6.73 -3.41
C LEU A 73 -16.33 -5.25 -3.18
N LEU A 74 -17.60 -4.85 -3.27
CA LEU A 74 -18.04 -3.47 -3.03
C LEU A 74 -17.87 -3.05 -1.56
N CYS A 75 -18.04 -4.00 -0.63
CA CYS A 75 -17.82 -3.75 0.78
C CYS A 75 -16.35 -3.51 1.10
N TRP A 76 -15.43 -4.24 0.47
CA TRP A 76 -13.99 -4.05 0.68
C TRP A 76 -13.43 -2.83 -0.05
N ASN A 77 -14.15 -2.36 -1.07
CA ASN A 77 -13.79 -1.23 -1.91
C ASN A 77 -14.99 -0.28 -2.07
N PRO A 78 -15.36 0.50 -1.04
CA PRO A 78 -16.44 1.47 -1.11
C PRO A 78 -16.26 2.55 -2.17
N ASP A 79 -15.07 2.70 -2.75
CA ASP A 79 -14.84 3.51 -3.95
C ASP A 79 -15.51 2.97 -5.19
N ILE A 80 -15.64 1.65 -5.30
CA ILE A 80 -16.22 1.00 -6.48
C ILE A 80 -17.73 1.15 -6.40
N ASN A 81 -18.31 1.70 -7.45
CA ASN A 81 -19.75 1.86 -7.51
C ASN A 81 -20.44 0.50 -7.79
N PRO A 82 -21.72 0.33 -7.42
CA PRO A 82 -22.43 -0.94 -7.63
C PRO A 82 -22.60 -1.35 -9.09
N ARG A 83 -22.34 -0.44 -10.04
CA ARG A 83 -22.39 -0.70 -11.48
C ARG A 83 -21.02 -1.10 -12.05
N CYS A 84 -19.97 -1.06 -11.24
CA CYS A 84 -18.59 -1.38 -11.61
C CYS A 84 -18.08 -0.58 -12.81
N THR A 85 -18.56 0.65 -12.97
CA THR A 85 -18.21 1.52 -14.12
C THR A 85 -17.05 2.47 -13.85
N ASN A 86 -16.56 2.51 -12.62
CA ASN A 86 -15.49 3.41 -12.18
C ASN A 86 -14.21 2.67 -11.79
N LEU A 87 -13.99 1.49 -12.37
CA LEU A 87 -12.75 0.75 -12.24
C LEU A 87 -11.63 1.51 -12.97
N ILE A 88 -10.50 1.72 -12.27
CA ILE A 88 -9.35 2.46 -12.79
C ILE A 88 -8.25 1.45 -13.10
N PRO A 89 -7.85 1.25 -14.37
CA PRO A 89 -6.77 0.34 -14.72
C PRO A 89 -5.45 0.74 -14.04
N GLY A 90 -4.70 -0.25 -13.54
CA GLY A 90 -3.46 -0.06 -12.80
C GLY A 90 -3.65 0.36 -11.34
N ARG A 91 -4.90 0.40 -10.83
CA ARG A 91 -5.20 0.56 -9.41
C ARG A 91 -5.32 -0.82 -8.75
N ASP A 92 -4.71 -0.95 -7.58
CA ASP A 92 -4.93 -2.10 -6.70
C ASP A 92 -6.26 -1.96 -5.93
N ILE A 93 -7.06 -3.01 -6.00
CA ILE A 93 -8.30 -3.15 -5.23
C ILE A 93 -8.24 -4.36 -4.31
N CYS A 94 -9.03 -4.34 -3.25
CA CYS A 94 -9.12 -5.45 -2.32
C CYS A 94 -10.00 -6.58 -2.86
N VAL A 95 -9.46 -7.80 -2.89
CA VAL A 95 -10.16 -9.01 -3.33
C VAL A 95 -10.19 -10.11 -2.26
N GLY A 96 -9.68 -9.82 -1.07
CA GLY A 96 -9.75 -10.75 0.05
C GLY A 96 -9.21 -10.16 1.34
N VAL A 97 -9.68 -10.72 2.45
CA VAL A 97 -9.39 -10.29 3.82
C VAL A 97 -9.00 -11.51 4.67
N ALA A 98 -8.08 -11.35 5.62
CA ALA A 98 -7.56 -12.48 6.42
C ALA A 98 -8.51 -12.98 7.53
N TYR A 99 -9.59 -12.25 7.81
CA TYR A 99 -10.58 -12.54 8.85
C TYR A 99 -11.97 -12.25 8.29
N PRO A 100 -13.08 -12.75 8.87
CA PRO A 100 -14.41 -12.48 8.33
C PRO A 100 -14.62 -10.96 8.26
N ALA A 101 -14.52 -10.41 7.06
CA ALA A 101 -14.76 -8.99 6.85
C ALA A 101 -16.24 -8.75 7.06
N VAL A 102 -16.53 -8.05 8.14
CA VAL A 102 -17.85 -7.51 8.40
C VAL A 102 -17.99 -6.27 7.51
N CYS A 103 -18.93 -6.39 6.60
CA CYS A 103 -19.71 -5.28 6.07
C CYS A 103 -20.84 -5.03 7.09
#